data_AF-A0A7X2SV85-F1
#
_entry.id   AF-A0A7X2SV85-F1
#
_cell.length_a   1.000
_cell.length_b   1.000
_cell.length_c   1.000
_cell.angle_alpha   90.00
_cell.angle_beta   90.00
_cell.angle_gamma   90.00
#
_symmetry.space_group_name_H-M   'P 1'
#
loop_
_entity.id
_entity.type
_entity.pdbx_description
1 polymer ?
#
loop_
_entity_poly.entity_id
_entity_poly.type
_entity_poly.pdbx_seq_one_letter_code
_entity_poly.pdbx_strand_id
1 'polypeptide(L)'
;MLMSVKNENAAGGESVVLERPAAGGVYASLFKKINLNPVSELSALDIWQDAQAMSDATADERLTAGMQVFLECLTKAGSKVEKLDKNLIDHHIAELDYQISRQLDAVMHHEDFQAVESLWRGVKSLVDKTDFRQNVKVELLDMSKEDLRQDFEDCPEIIQSGLYKHTYIDEYDTPGGEPIAALISAYEFDASAQDVTLLRNISKVSAAAHMPFIGSAGPKFFLKDSMEEVAAIKDIGNYFDRAEYIKWKSFRETDDSRYIGLVMPRVLGRLPYGPDTVPVRSFNYVEEVKGPDHDKYLWANASFAFASNMVRSFINNGWCVQIRGPQAGGAVQDL
;
A
#
# COMPACT_ATOMS: atom_id res chain seq x y z
N MET A 1 -26.58 72.56 -72.27
CA MET A 1 -26.24 73.53 -71.22
C MET A 1 -26.02 72.77 -69.92
N LEU A 2 -24.81 72.93 -69.35
CA LEU A 2 -24.45 72.86 -67.92
C LEU A 2 -24.54 71.47 -67.24
N MET A 3 -23.39 70.82 -66.94
CA MET A 3 -22.52 71.01 -65.74
C MET A 3 -23.17 70.45 -64.47
N SER A 4 -22.51 69.84 -63.47
CA SER A 4 -21.13 69.45 -63.19
C SER A 4 -21.14 68.72 -61.83
N VAL A 5 -20.55 67.52 -61.78
CA VAL A 5 -19.51 67.03 -60.83
C VAL A 5 -19.46 67.58 -59.38
N LYS A 6 -19.48 66.67 -58.38
CA LYS A 6 -18.41 66.36 -57.36
C LYS A 6 -19.01 65.53 -56.21
N ASN A 7 -18.67 64.24 -56.10
CA ASN A 7 -17.56 63.61 -55.35
C ASN A 7 -17.61 63.80 -53.82
N GLU A 8 -17.76 62.69 -53.09
CA GLU A 8 -16.75 62.21 -52.14
C GLU A 8 -16.97 60.73 -51.74
N ASN A 9 -15.84 60.06 -51.46
CA ASN A 9 -15.61 58.62 -51.32
C ASN A 9 -16.03 58.06 -49.95
N ALA A 10 -16.33 56.75 -49.90
CA ALA A 10 -15.64 55.83 -48.98
C ALA A 10 -15.79 54.39 -49.48
N ALA A 11 -14.65 53.76 -49.74
CA ALA A 11 -14.53 52.37 -50.16
C ALA A 11 -14.69 51.42 -48.96
N GLY A 12 -15.40 50.32 -49.16
CA GLY A 12 -15.42 49.15 -48.29
C GLY A 12 -15.63 47.92 -49.18
N GLY A 13 -14.56 47.46 -49.82
CA GLY A 13 -14.59 46.25 -50.63
C GLY A 13 -14.61 45.02 -49.72
N GLU A 14 -15.74 44.32 -49.67
CA GLU A 14 -15.79 42.94 -49.21
C GLU A 14 -14.97 42.09 -50.17
N SER A 15 -13.80 41.67 -49.72
CA SER A 15 -13.01 40.63 -50.38
C SER A 15 -13.61 39.29 -50.00
N VAL A 16 -14.30 38.68 -50.97
CA VAL A 16 -14.66 37.25 -50.92
C VAL A 16 -13.35 36.46 -50.98
N VAL A 17 -12.85 36.07 -49.82
CA VAL A 17 -11.78 35.06 -49.73
C VAL A 17 -12.44 33.70 -49.79
N LEU A 18 -12.35 33.07 -50.96
CA LEU A 18 -12.57 31.64 -51.12
C LEU A 18 -11.54 30.89 -50.27
N GLU A 19 -11.89 30.52 -49.04
CA GLU A 19 -11.10 29.55 -48.30
C GLU A 19 -11.37 28.14 -48.84
N ARG A 20 -10.28 27.53 -49.31
CA ARG A 20 -10.18 26.18 -49.87
C ARG A 20 -10.85 25.15 -48.98
N PRO A 21 -11.48 24.10 -49.53
CA PRO A 21 -11.82 22.93 -48.73
C PRO A 21 -10.51 22.35 -48.20
N ALA A 22 -10.30 22.40 -46.89
CA ALA A 22 -9.18 21.74 -46.24
C ALA A 22 -9.18 20.29 -46.71
N ALA A 23 -8.10 19.91 -47.39
CA ALA A 23 -7.83 18.56 -47.83
C ALA A 23 -8.19 17.61 -46.70
N GLY A 24 -9.06 16.64 -46.99
CA GLY A 24 -9.52 15.64 -46.01
C GLY A 24 -8.31 15.11 -45.24
N GLY A 25 -8.24 15.48 -43.96
CA GLY A 25 -7.10 15.15 -43.12
C GLY A 25 -6.87 13.65 -43.12
N VAL A 26 -5.65 13.23 -42.82
CA VAL A 26 -5.24 11.82 -42.68
C VAL A 26 -6.29 11.02 -41.88
N TYR A 27 -6.91 11.68 -40.89
CA TYR A 27 -8.08 11.24 -40.14
C TYR A 27 -9.27 10.77 -41.01
N ALA A 28 -9.83 11.63 -41.86
CA ALA A 28 -10.97 11.29 -42.73
C ALA A 28 -10.64 10.21 -43.76
N SER A 29 -9.37 10.12 -44.20
CA SER A 29 -8.90 9.06 -45.12
C SER A 29 -8.80 7.70 -44.44
N LEU A 30 -8.39 7.66 -43.17
CA LEU A 30 -8.31 6.43 -42.35
C LEU A 30 -9.72 5.87 -42.06
N PHE A 31 -10.65 6.71 -41.59
CA PHE A 31 -12.04 6.29 -41.32
C PHE A 31 -12.73 5.69 -42.55
N LYS A 32 -12.47 6.26 -43.74
CA LYS A 32 -13.01 5.77 -45.01
C LYS A 32 -12.43 4.42 -45.44
N LYS A 33 -11.21 4.06 -45.02
CA LYS A 33 -10.61 2.75 -45.29
C LYS A 33 -11.10 1.65 -44.34
N ILE A 34 -11.59 2.04 -43.16
CA ILE A 34 -12.04 1.11 -42.10
C ILE A 34 -13.59 1.00 -42.08
N ASN A 35 -14.27 1.66 -43.03
CA ASN A 35 -15.73 1.62 -43.18
C ASN A 35 -16.50 2.21 -41.98
N LEU A 36 -15.92 3.23 -41.34
CA LEU A 36 -16.50 3.95 -40.20
C LEU A 36 -16.79 5.41 -40.55
N ASN A 37 -17.82 5.98 -39.94
CA ASN A 37 -18.16 7.39 -40.15
C ASN A 37 -17.39 8.26 -39.15
N PRO A 38 -16.62 9.26 -39.62
CA PRO A 38 -15.95 10.19 -38.71
C PRO A 38 -17.00 11.01 -37.96
N VAL A 39 -16.96 10.99 -36.62
CA VAL A 39 -17.82 11.82 -35.78
C VAL A 39 -17.34 13.27 -35.83
N SER A 40 -18.27 14.21 -36.01
CA SER A 40 -17.99 15.61 -36.37
C SER A 40 -17.46 16.48 -35.22
N GLU A 41 -17.80 16.14 -33.98
CA GLU A 41 -17.39 16.88 -32.79
C GLU A 41 -17.13 15.89 -31.65
N LEU A 42 -15.98 16.07 -30.99
CA LEU A 42 -15.60 15.29 -29.82
C LEU A 42 -15.97 16.04 -28.55
N SER A 43 -16.51 15.28 -27.61
CA SER A 43 -16.64 15.65 -26.22
C SER A 43 -15.23 15.69 -25.57
N ALA A 44 -15.00 16.59 -24.62
CA ALA A 44 -13.69 16.77 -23.97
C ALA A 44 -13.14 15.44 -23.43
N LEU A 45 -11.81 15.25 -23.45
CA LEU A 45 -11.14 14.03 -22.94
C LEU A 45 -11.56 13.65 -21.51
N ASP A 46 -11.98 14.63 -20.71
CA ASP A 46 -12.50 14.44 -19.35
C ASP A 46 -13.75 13.54 -19.29
N ILE A 47 -14.56 13.51 -20.35
CA ILE A 47 -15.78 12.69 -20.42
C ILE A 47 -15.43 11.20 -20.54
N TRP A 48 -14.23 10.88 -21.02
CA TRP A 48 -13.73 9.50 -21.14
C TRP A 48 -13.02 9.00 -19.87
N GLN A 49 -12.88 9.84 -18.84
CA GLN A 49 -12.39 9.41 -17.53
C GLN A 49 -13.48 8.67 -16.71
N ASP A 50 -14.75 8.86 -17.07
CA ASP A 50 -15.88 8.16 -16.45
C ASP A 50 -16.12 6.80 -17.12
N ALA A 51 -16.07 5.73 -16.33
CA ALA A 51 -16.31 4.37 -16.78
C ALA A 51 -17.74 4.16 -17.32
N GLN A 52 -18.72 4.91 -16.83
CA GLN A 52 -20.11 4.82 -17.28
C GLN A 52 -20.29 5.49 -18.65
N ALA A 53 -19.75 6.70 -18.84
CA ALA A 53 -19.72 7.39 -20.12
C ALA A 53 -18.95 6.61 -21.20
N MET A 54 -17.84 5.96 -20.81
CA MET A 54 -17.11 5.02 -21.67
C MET A 54 -17.96 3.81 -22.08
N SER A 55 -18.84 3.29 -21.21
CA SER A 55 -19.71 2.16 -21.52
C SER A 55 -20.87 2.54 -22.46
N ASP A 56 -21.42 3.74 -22.30
CA ASP A 56 -22.59 4.22 -23.05
C ASP A 56 -22.22 4.77 -24.44
N ALA A 57 -20.97 5.17 -24.66
CA ALA A 57 -20.49 5.65 -25.95
C ALA A 57 -20.47 4.57 -27.04
N THR A 58 -20.79 4.94 -28.28
CA THR A 58 -20.75 4.05 -29.43
C THR A 58 -19.31 3.66 -29.80
N ALA A 59 -19.14 2.53 -30.52
CA ALA A 59 -17.82 2.08 -30.96
C ALA A 59 -17.11 3.13 -31.85
N ASP A 60 -17.88 3.86 -32.66
CA ASP A 60 -17.39 4.87 -33.59
C ASP A 60 -16.84 6.10 -32.84
N GLU A 61 -17.50 6.51 -31.75
CA GLU A 61 -17.06 7.61 -30.88
C GLU A 61 -15.78 7.24 -30.12
N ARG A 62 -15.69 6.01 -29.57
CA ARG A 62 -14.48 5.52 -28.89
C ARG A 62 -13.28 5.48 -29.82
N LEU A 63 -13.49 5.01 -31.06
CA LEU A 63 -12.42 4.88 -32.05
C LEU A 63 -11.97 6.25 -32.59
N THR A 64 -12.91 7.19 -32.72
CA THR A 64 -12.66 8.61 -33.01
C THR A 64 -11.76 9.24 -31.96
N ALA A 65 -12.12 9.11 -30.67
CA ALA A 65 -11.33 9.63 -29.57
C ALA A 65 -9.93 9.00 -29.50
N GLY A 66 -9.84 7.66 -29.59
CA GLY A 66 -8.57 6.95 -29.56
C GLY A 66 -7.63 7.33 -30.71
N MET A 67 -8.16 7.49 -31.93
CA MET A 67 -7.35 7.86 -33.09
C MET A 67 -6.84 9.30 -33.00
N GLN A 68 -7.62 10.22 -32.42
CA GLN A 68 -7.15 11.58 -32.19
C GLN A 68 -5.99 11.61 -31.17
N VAL A 69 -6.17 10.97 -30.00
CA VAL A 69 -5.12 10.89 -28.97
C VAL A 69 -3.85 10.28 -29.55
N PHE A 70 -3.99 9.23 -30.36
CA PHE A 70 -2.85 8.62 -31.04
C PHE A 70 -2.13 9.58 -31.99
N LEU A 71 -2.86 10.35 -32.81
CA LEU A 71 -2.28 11.37 -33.69
C LEU A 71 -1.59 12.50 -32.89
N GLU A 72 -2.14 12.90 -31.75
CA GLU A 72 -1.52 13.86 -30.84
C GLU A 72 -0.22 13.31 -30.22
N CYS A 73 -0.19 12.05 -29.80
CA CYS A 73 1.02 11.38 -29.34
C CYS A 73 2.10 11.33 -30.43
N LEU A 74 1.71 11.01 -31.68
CA LEU A 74 2.62 10.97 -32.82
C LEU A 74 3.20 12.35 -33.18
N THR A 75 2.37 13.40 -33.11
CA THR A 75 2.83 14.78 -33.36
C THR A 75 3.80 15.26 -32.29
N LYS A 76 3.56 14.91 -31.01
CA LYS A 76 4.49 15.21 -29.91
C LYS A 76 5.81 14.45 -30.02
N ALA A 77 5.80 13.21 -30.51
CA ALA A 77 7.00 12.39 -30.67
C ALA A 77 7.93 12.89 -31.80
N GLY A 78 7.43 13.69 -32.75
CA GLY A 78 8.23 14.30 -33.82
C GLY A 78 8.81 13.32 -34.85
N SER A 79 8.48 12.03 -34.77
CA SER A 79 8.96 10.96 -35.65
C SER A 79 8.15 10.89 -36.94
N LYS A 80 8.83 10.78 -38.10
CA LYS A 80 8.16 10.49 -39.38
C LYS A 80 7.64 9.05 -39.37
N VAL A 81 6.33 8.89 -39.34
CA VAL A 81 5.66 7.60 -39.43
C VAL A 81 5.36 7.28 -40.88
N GLU A 82 6.05 6.27 -41.44
CA GLU A 82 5.80 5.82 -42.81
C GLU A 82 4.59 4.87 -42.91
N LYS A 83 4.30 4.13 -41.83
CA LYS A 83 3.19 3.18 -41.78
C LYS A 83 2.63 3.04 -40.36
N LEU A 84 1.30 3.01 -40.27
CA LEU A 84 0.56 2.67 -39.07
C LEU A 84 0.53 1.14 -38.94
N ASP A 85 1.50 0.59 -38.23
CA ASP A 85 1.61 -0.84 -37.95
C ASP A 85 1.25 -1.14 -36.49
N LYS A 86 0.79 -2.36 -36.23
CA LYS A 86 0.47 -2.83 -34.87
C LYS A 86 1.61 -2.57 -33.88
N ASN A 87 2.86 -2.78 -34.32
CA ASN A 87 4.05 -2.55 -33.50
C ASN A 87 4.20 -1.10 -33.02
N LEU A 88 3.74 -0.11 -33.81
CA LEU A 88 3.79 1.30 -33.42
C LEU A 88 2.77 1.61 -32.32
N ILE A 89 1.58 1.02 -32.43
CA ILE A 89 0.55 1.12 -31.39
C ILE A 89 1.03 0.43 -30.11
N ASP A 90 1.53 -0.81 -30.23
CA ASP A 90 2.07 -1.57 -29.10
C ASP A 90 3.24 -0.82 -28.41
N HIS A 91 4.09 -0.12 -29.18
CA HIS A 91 5.18 0.70 -28.63
C HIS A 91 4.66 1.89 -27.82
N HIS A 92 3.67 2.62 -28.32
CA HIS A 92 3.08 3.75 -27.58
C HIS A 92 2.30 3.30 -26.35
N ILE A 93 1.61 2.15 -26.42
CA ILE A 93 0.98 1.53 -25.24
C ILE A 93 2.05 1.17 -24.21
N ALA A 94 3.16 0.55 -24.62
CA ALA A 94 4.25 0.20 -23.70
C ALA A 94 4.87 1.44 -23.04
N GLU A 95 5.01 2.54 -23.77
CA GLU A 95 5.50 3.81 -23.21
C GLU A 95 4.52 4.41 -22.19
N LEU A 96 3.21 4.36 -22.47
CA LEU A 96 2.18 4.78 -21.51
C LEU A 96 2.18 3.88 -20.27
N ASP A 97 2.22 2.56 -20.44
CA ASP A 97 2.30 1.59 -19.35
C ASP A 97 3.55 1.84 -18.49
N TYR A 98 4.69 2.18 -19.11
CA TYR A 98 5.91 2.54 -18.39
C TYR A 98 5.74 3.83 -17.58
N GLN A 99 5.14 4.88 -18.15
CA GLN A 99 4.89 6.13 -17.44
C GLN A 99 3.92 5.95 -16.26
N ILE A 100 2.85 5.18 -16.46
CA ILE A 100 1.88 4.84 -15.41
C ILE A 100 2.56 4.01 -14.32
N SER A 101 3.37 3.01 -14.70
CA SER A 101 4.09 2.14 -13.77
C SER A 101 5.02 2.95 -12.87
N ARG A 102 5.80 3.89 -13.43
CA ARG A 102 6.69 4.75 -12.64
C ARG A 102 5.95 5.64 -11.64
N GLN A 103 4.81 6.20 -12.07
CA GLN A 103 4.00 7.01 -11.18
C GLN A 103 3.37 6.17 -10.07
N LEU A 104 2.93 4.95 -10.40
CA LEU A 104 2.37 4.01 -9.43
C LEU A 104 3.44 3.54 -8.43
N ASP A 105 4.65 3.22 -8.90
CA ASP A 105 5.78 2.88 -8.03
C ASP A 105 6.08 4.01 -7.04
N ALA A 106 6.08 5.27 -7.48
CA ALA A 106 6.29 6.41 -6.59
C ALA A 106 5.22 6.54 -5.49
N VAL A 107 3.97 6.18 -5.80
CA VAL A 107 2.88 6.17 -4.81
C VAL A 107 2.98 4.96 -3.88
N MET A 108 3.24 3.78 -4.45
CA MET A 108 3.27 2.52 -3.72
C MET A 108 4.49 2.35 -2.84
N HIS A 109 5.62 2.95 -3.21
CA HIS A 109 6.86 2.94 -2.42
C HIS A 109 6.97 4.14 -1.47
N HIS A 110 5.92 4.97 -1.38
CA HIS A 110 5.87 6.04 -0.39
C HIS A 110 5.71 5.46 1.03
N GLU A 111 6.50 5.94 1.99
CA GLU A 111 6.55 5.41 3.36
C GLU A 111 5.17 5.34 4.02
N ASP A 112 4.37 6.42 3.93
CA ASP A 112 3.02 6.46 4.50
C ASP A 112 2.09 5.40 3.88
N PHE A 113 2.18 5.19 2.57
CA PHE A 113 1.35 4.21 1.88
C PHE A 113 1.76 2.78 2.26
N GLN A 114 3.07 2.51 2.27
CA GLN A 114 3.60 1.21 2.69
C GLN A 114 3.28 0.90 4.16
N ALA A 115 3.29 1.90 5.05
CA ALA A 115 2.94 1.72 6.46
C ALA A 115 1.48 1.24 6.59
N VAL A 116 0.55 1.88 5.87
CA VAL A 116 -0.86 1.49 5.87
C VAL A 116 -1.08 0.15 5.15
N GLU A 117 -0.44 -0.05 3.99
CA GLU A 117 -0.57 -1.27 3.20
C GLU A 117 -0.02 -2.48 3.97
N SER A 118 1.15 -2.37 4.62
CA SER A 118 1.77 -3.45 5.39
C SER A 118 0.94 -3.84 6.61
N LEU A 119 0.34 -2.85 7.30
CA LEU A 119 -0.57 -3.08 8.42
C LEU A 119 -1.80 -3.88 7.98
N TRP A 120 -2.52 -3.37 6.97
CA TRP A 120 -3.75 -4.00 6.51
C TRP A 120 -3.52 -5.35 5.82
N ARG A 121 -2.40 -5.52 5.12
CA ARG A 121 -2.03 -6.84 4.57
C ARG A 121 -1.65 -7.83 5.66
N GLY A 122 -0.97 -7.39 6.71
CA GLY A 122 -0.71 -8.21 7.89
C GLY A 122 -2.00 -8.71 8.53
N VAL A 123 -2.95 -7.79 8.79
CA VAL A 123 -4.30 -8.12 9.31
C VAL A 123 -5.02 -9.07 8.35
N LYS A 124 -5.01 -8.77 7.05
CA LYS A 124 -5.66 -9.61 6.03
C LYS A 124 -5.08 -11.02 6.00
N SER A 125 -3.76 -11.16 6.08
CA SER A 125 -3.10 -12.47 6.16
C SER A 125 -3.52 -13.24 7.41
N LEU A 126 -3.68 -12.58 8.56
CA LEU A 126 -4.15 -13.23 9.79
C LEU A 126 -5.59 -13.71 9.63
N VAL A 127 -6.47 -12.86 9.10
CA VAL A 127 -7.89 -13.17 8.86
C VAL A 127 -8.03 -14.32 7.87
N ASP A 128 -7.31 -14.29 6.75
CA ASP A 128 -7.40 -15.33 5.71
C ASP A 128 -6.89 -16.69 6.17
N LYS A 129 -5.90 -16.71 7.10
CA LYS A 129 -5.36 -17.95 7.69
C LYS A 129 -6.18 -18.44 8.90
N THR A 130 -7.24 -17.74 9.30
CA THR A 130 -8.07 -18.07 10.47
C THR A 130 -9.39 -18.71 10.05
N ASP A 131 -9.69 -19.92 10.54
CA ASP A 131 -11.03 -20.51 10.42
C ASP A 131 -11.93 -20.06 11.58
N PHE A 132 -12.72 -19.00 11.34
CA PHE A 132 -13.63 -18.43 12.33
C PHE A 132 -14.78 -19.37 12.76
N ARG A 133 -14.97 -20.52 12.10
CA ARG A 133 -15.95 -21.53 12.52
C ARG A 133 -15.50 -22.31 13.76
N GLN A 134 -14.21 -22.23 14.10
CA GLN A 134 -13.56 -23.00 15.16
C GLN A 134 -13.41 -22.21 16.47
N ASN A 135 -14.41 -21.36 16.81
CA ASN A 135 -14.43 -20.53 18.02
C ASN A 135 -13.23 -19.60 18.18
N VAL A 136 -12.82 -18.95 17.09
CA VAL A 136 -11.80 -17.90 17.12
C VAL A 136 -12.47 -16.57 16.82
N LYS A 137 -12.16 -15.54 17.60
CA LYS A 137 -12.55 -14.16 17.34
C LYS A 137 -11.30 -13.29 17.26
N VAL A 138 -11.35 -12.31 16.37
CA VAL A 138 -10.29 -11.31 16.21
C VAL A 138 -10.96 -9.95 16.34
N GLU A 139 -10.50 -9.17 17.31
CA GLU A 139 -10.94 -7.80 17.54
C GLU A 139 -9.84 -6.83 17.11
N LEU A 140 -10.25 -5.70 16.54
CA LEU A 140 -9.36 -4.68 16.05
C LEU A 140 -9.56 -3.42 16.87
N LEU A 141 -8.48 -2.98 17.52
CA LEU A 141 -8.40 -1.70 18.21
C LEU A 141 -7.47 -0.79 17.39
N ASP A 142 -8.02 0.27 16.84
CA ASP A 142 -7.22 1.31 16.20
C ASP A 142 -6.62 2.23 17.26
N MET A 143 -5.30 2.26 17.32
CA MET A 143 -4.54 3.05 18.27
C MET A 143 -3.15 3.26 17.69
N SER A 144 -2.62 4.48 17.80
CA SER A 144 -1.22 4.71 17.47
C SER A 144 -0.33 4.37 18.67
N LYS A 145 0.94 4.06 18.41
CA LYS A 145 1.93 3.80 19.46
C LYS A 145 2.12 5.02 20.38
N GLU A 146 2.03 6.23 19.82
CA GLU A 146 2.17 7.47 20.57
C GLU A 146 0.94 7.74 21.44
N ASP A 147 -0.27 7.48 20.95
CA ASP A 147 -1.50 7.62 21.75
C ASP A 147 -1.51 6.64 22.91
N LEU A 148 -1.06 5.40 22.69
CA LEU A 148 -0.91 4.41 23.78
C LEU A 148 0.12 4.87 24.82
N ARG A 149 1.22 5.51 24.39
CA ARG A 149 2.20 6.07 25.31
C ARG A 149 1.60 7.21 26.13
N GLN A 150 0.89 8.12 25.45
CA GLN A 150 0.25 9.26 26.09
C GLN A 150 -0.80 8.81 27.11
N ASP A 151 -1.62 7.81 26.79
CA ASP A 151 -2.61 7.24 27.71
C ASP A 151 -1.97 6.74 29.02
N PHE A 152 -0.82 6.06 28.94
CA PHE A 152 -0.09 5.65 30.14
C PHE A 152 0.58 6.79 30.90
N GLU A 153 0.99 7.87 30.23
CA GLU A 153 1.60 9.04 30.86
C GLU A 153 0.55 9.90 31.57
N ASP A 154 -0.65 10.01 31.01
CA ASP A 154 -1.76 10.78 31.56
C ASP A 154 -2.43 10.08 32.75
N CYS A 155 -2.35 8.75 32.80
CA CYS A 155 -2.94 7.95 33.88
C CYS A 155 -2.00 7.86 35.11
N PRO A 156 -2.46 8.28 36.31
CA PRO A 156 -1.66 8.15 37.53
C PRO A 156 -1.34 6.69 37.89
N GLU A 157 -2.25 5.78 37.55
CA GLU A 157 -2.14 4.34 37.79
C GLU A 157 -2.53 3.57 36.55
N ILE A 158 -1.87 2.43 36.31
CA ILE A 158 -2.06 1.61 35.11
C ILE A 158 -3.49 1.06 35.02
N ILE A 159 -4.14 0.80 36.15
CA ILE A 159 -5.52 0.30 36.20
C ILE A 159 -6.54 1.32 35.64
N GLN A 160 -6.13 2.57 35.48
CA GLN A 160 -6.97 3.65 34.94
C GLN A 160 -6.72 3.88 33.44
N SER A 161 -5.73 3.21 32.85
CA SER A 161 -5.42 3.31 31.42
C SER A 161 -6.56 2.77 30.54
N GLY A 162 -6.69 3.34 29.35
CA GLY A 162 -7.65 2.89 28.34
C GLY A 162 -7.41 1.43 27.95
N LEU A 163 -6.14 1.02 27.82
CA LEU A 163 -5.82 -0.38 27.51
C LEU A 163 -6.28 -1.33 28.62
N TYR A 164 -6.07 -0.97 29.90
CA TYR A 164 -6.53 -1.79 31.03
C TYR A 164 -8.06 -1.91 31.05
N LYS A 165 -8.76 -0.81 30.76
CA LYS A 165 -10.23 -0.84 30.66
C LYS A 165 -10.71 -1.83 29.60
N HIS A 166 -10.22 -1.71 28.37
CA HIS A 166 -10.65 -2.56 27.25
C HIS A 166 -10.29 -4.03 27.44
N THR A 167 -9.14 -4.33 28.05
CA THR A 167 -8.65 -5.70 28.16
C THR A 167 -9.07 -6.41 29.44
N TYR A 168 -9.00 -5.71 30.58
CA TYR A 168 -9.27 -6.30 31.89
C TYR A 168 -10.71 -6.06 32.33
N ILE A 169 -11.17 -4.81 32.33
CA ILE A 169 -12.49 -4.46 32.93
C ILE A 169 -13.62 -4.97 32.04
N ASP A 170 -13.60 -4.63 30.75
CA ASP A 170 -14.71 -4.89 29.85
C ASP A 170 -14.83 -6.39 29.51
N GLU A 171 -13.72 -7.14 29.52
CA GLU A 171 -13.69 -8.57 29.14
C GLU A 171 -13.38 -9.52 30.31
N TYR A 172 -12.21 -9.38 30.95
CA TYR A 172 -11.73 -10.37 31.93
C TYR A 172 -12.51 -10.37 33.26
N ASP A 173 -12.83 -9.17 33.80
CA ASP A 173 -13.51 -8.98 35.08
C ASP A 173 -15.04 -8.90 34.94
N THR A 174 -15.55 -8.88 33.71
CA THR A 174 -16.98 -8.79 33.43
C THR A 174 -17.62 -10.19 33.37
N PRO A 175 -18.68 -10.47 34.17
CA PRO A 175 -19.37 -11.75 34.10
C PRO A 175 -19.96 -12.03 32.71
N GLY A 176 -19.49 -13.09 32.07
CA GLY A 176 -19.91 -13.46 30.70
C GLY A 176 -19.15 -12.74 29.58
N GLY A 177 -18.11 -11.97 29.92
CA GLY A 177 -17.14 -11.46 28.95
C GLY A 177 -16.28 -12.58 28.35
N GLU A 178 -15.54 -12.25 27.30
CA GLU A 178 -14.68 -13.18 26.58
C GLU A 178 -13.21 -12.74 26.72
N PRO A 179 -12.45 -13.31 27.68
CA PRO A 179 -11.07 -12.94 27.92
C PRO A 179 -10.21 -12.99 26.66
N ILE A 180 -9.53 -11.88 26.39
CA ILE A 180 -8.62 -11.79 25.24
C ILE A 180 -7.40 -12.68 25.50
N ALA A 181 -7.16 -13.63 24.59
CA ALA A 181 -6.10 -14.62 24.75
C ALA A 181 -4.69 -14.06 24.50
N ALA A 182 -4.54 -13.09 23.60
CA ALA A 182 -3.26 -12.44 23.30
C ALA A 182 -3.51 -11.09 22.62
N LEU A 183 -2.68 -10.11 22.91
CA LEU A 183 -2.69 -8.81 22.24
C LEU A 183 -1.62 -8.78 21.15
N ILE A 184 -2.03 -8.62 19.90
CA ILE A 184 -1.12 -8.59 18.75
C ILE A 184 -1.00 -7.15 18.27
N SER A 185 0.21 -6.60 18.35
CA SER A 185 0.48 -5.23 17.89
C SER A 185 1.26 -5.24 16.58
N ALA A 186 1.00 -4.22 15.76
CA ALA A 186 1.83 -3.92 14.59
C ALA A 186 3.03 -3.01 14.93
N TYR A 187 3.28 -2.76 16.22
CA TYR A 187 4.32 -1.85 16.65
C TYR A 187 5.70 -2.47 16.56
N GLU A 188 6.65 -1.64 16.15
CA GLU A 188 8.06 -1.92 16.22
C GLU A 188 8.67 -1.19 17.42
N PHE A 189 9.31 -1.95 18.29
CA PHE A 189 9.98 -1.44 19.49
C PHE A 189 11.49 -1.33 19.26
N ASP A 190 12.07 -0.29 19.83
CA ASP A 190 13.50 -0.02 19.88
C ASP A 190 14.06 -0.13 21.32
N ALA A 191 15.36 0.15 21.47
CA ALA A 191 16.04 0.10 22.76
C ALA A 191 15.94 1.42 23.55
N SER A 192 15.16 2.39 23.06
CA SER A 192 15.03 3.70 23.69
C SER A 192 14.38 3.59 25.08
N ALA A 193 14.64 4.59 25.91
CA ALA A 193 14.02 4.68 27.22
C ALA A 193 12.49 4.75 27.17
N GLN A 194 11.94 5.36 26.12
CA GLN A 194 10.50 5.52 25.94
C GLN A 194 9.85 4.17 25.64
N ASP A 195 10.40 3.42 24.69
CA ASP A 195 9.88 2.10 24.32
C ASP A 195 10.01 1.07 25.44
N VAL A 196 11.14 1.06 26.16
CA VAL A 196 11.29 0.16 27.32
C VAL A 196 10.31 0.51 28.44
N THR A 197 9.98 1.80 28.61
CA THR A 197 8.97 2.22 29.60
C THR A 197 7.57 1.82 29.15
N LEU A 198 7.24 2.00 27.87
CA LEU A 198 5.99 1.55 27.28
C LEU A 198 5.81 0.04 27.42
N LEU A 199 6.83 -0.76 27.09
CA LEU A 199 6.82 -2.22 27.27
C LEU A 199 6.60 -2.62 28.72
N ARG A 200 7.19 -1.88 29.67
CA ARG A 200 7.01 -2.12 31.12
C ARG A 200 5.58 -1.81 31.59
N ASN A 201 4.92 -0.80 31.00
CA ASN A 201 3.53 -0.49 31.33
C ASN A 201 2.59 -1.52 30.71
N ILE A 202 2.79 -1.86 29.44
CA ILE A 202 2.06 -2.93 28.74
C ILE A 202 2.21 -4.26 29.50
N SER A 203 3.42 -4.61 29.94
CA SER A 203 3.66 -5.89 30.63
C SER A 203 2.83 -6.03 31.91
N LYS A 204 2.60 -4.93 32.63
CA LYS A 204 1.77 -4.93 33.84
C LYS A 204 0.28 -5.13 33.51
N VAL A 205 -0.22 -4.49 32.45
CA VAL A 205 -1.60 -4.73 31.97
C VAL A 205 -1.76 -6.17 31.52
N SER A 206 -0.83 -6.66 30.70
CA SER A 206 -0.77 -8.04 30.22
C SER A 206 -0.70 -9.06 31.36
N ALA A 207 0.08 -8.77 32.42
CA ALA A 207 0.18 -9.64 33.59
C ALA A 207 -1.13 -9.68 34.40
N ALA A 208 -1.83 -8.55 34.52
CA ALA A 208 -3.12 -8.48 35.21
C ALA A 208 -4.22 -9.24 34.46
N ALA A 209 -4.30 -9.10 33.13
CA ALA A 209 -5.30 -9.75 32.29
C ALA A 209 -4.91 -11.17 31.82
N HIS A 210 -3.76 -11.70 32.26
CA HIS A 210 -3.18 -12.97 31.80
C HIS A 210 -3.07 -13.10 30.26
N MET A 211 -2.75 -11.99 29.61
CA MET A 211 -2.78 -11.84 28.16
C MET A 211 -1.40 -11.46 27.64
N PRO A 212 -0.64 -12.39 27.02
CA PRO A 212 0.64 -12.04 26.42
C PRO A 212 0.47 -10.99 25.32
N PHE A 213 1.36 -10.00 25.33
CA PHE A 213 1.47 -8.99 24.29
C PHE A 213 2.58 -9.39 23.32
N ILE A 214 2.24 -9.44 22.03
CA ILE A 214 3.16 -9.73 20.95
C ILE A 214 3.37 -8.46 20.13
N GLY A 215 4.61 -7.96 20.13
CA GLY A 215 5.07 -6.87 19.25
C GLY A 215 6.27 -7.32 18.44
N SER A 216 6.92 -6.36 17.78
CA SER A 216 8.12 -6.63 16.99
C SER A 216 9.32 -5.83 17.45
N ALA A 217 10.52 -6.36 17.19
CA ALA A 217 11.77 -5.64 17.38
C ALA A 217 12.41 -5.33 16.02
N GLY A 218 12.72 -4.06 15.80
CA GLY A 218 13.31 -3.57 14.56
C GLY A 218 14.84 -3.57 14.54
N PRO A 219 15.48 -3.17 13.44
CA PRO A 219 16.93 -2.95 13.39
C PRO A 219 17.37 -1.86 14.37
N LYS A 220 16.55 -0.83 14.58
CA LYS A 220 16.79 0.25 15.56
C LYS A 220 16.87 -0.27 17.00
N PHE A 221 16.22 -1.38 17.32
CA PHE A 221 16.39 -2.06 18.62
C PHE A 221 17.85 -2.45 18.86
N PHE A 222 18.56 -2.81 17.80
CA PHE A 222 19.98 -3.16 17.83
C PHE A 222 20.89 -1.97 17.57
N LEU A 223 20.38 -0.73 17.54
CA LEU A 223 21.14 0.47 17.16
C LEU A 223 21.75 0.34 15.76
N LYS A 224 21.01 -0.29 14.85
CA LYS A 224 21.34 -0.53 13.44
C LYS A 224 20.28 0.05 12.52
N ASP A 225 20.68 0.35 11.29
CA ASP A 225 19.76 0.89 10.28
C ASP A 225 19.06 -0.22 9.49
N SER A 226 19.71 -1.38 9.30
CA SER A 226 19.15 -2.51 8.55
C SER A 226 19.26 -3.85 9.31
N MET A 227 18.39 -4.79 8.96
CA MET A 227 18.42 -6.15 9.51
C MET A 227 19.65 -6.95 9.06
N GLU A 228 20.26 -6.59 7.93
CA GLU A 228 21.52 -7.20 7.48
C GLU A 228 22.67 -6.89 8.45
N GLU A 229 22.73 -5.65 8.94
CA GLU A 229 23.71 -5.26 9.95
C GLU A 229 23.47 -5.95 11.30
N VAL A 230 22.19 -6.21 11.64
CA VAL A 230 21.84 -7.02 12.81
C VAL A 230 22.34 -8.45 12.67
N ALA A 231 22.15 -9.06 11.49
CA ALA A 231 22.66 -10.40 11.21
C ALA A 231 24.21 -10.48 11.23
N ALA A 232 24.89 -9.38 10.96
CA ALA A 232 26.35 -9.29 11.04
C ALA A 232 26.90 -9.24 12.49
N ILE A 233 26.05 -9.08 13.51
CA ILE A 233 26.46 -9.09 14.92
C ILE A 233 26.86 -10.52 15.32
N LYS A 234 28.15 -10.74 15.54
CA LYS A 234 28.70 -12.07 15.88
C LYS A 234 28.28 -12.58 17.24
N ASP A 235 28.17 -11.69 18.23
CA ASP A 235 27.85 -12.03 19.61
C ASP A 235 26.81 -11.07 20.17
N ILE A 236 25.54 -11.51 20.10
CA ILE A 236 24.39 -10.75 20.59
C ILE A 236 24.38 -10.67 22.12
N GLY A 237 24.94 -11.67 22.83
CA GLY A 237 24.99 -11.67 24.29
C GLY A 237 25.81 -10.51 24.80
N ASN A 238 27.07 -10.42 24.35
CA ASN A 238 27.95 -9.30 24.66
C ASN A 238 27.44 -7.97 24.07
N TYR A 239 26.67 -8.00 22.98
CA TYR A 239 26.06 -6.80 22.41
C TYR A 239 25.08 -6.12 23.38
N PHE A 240 24.27 -6.91 24.07
CA PHE A 240 23.33 -6.41 25.07
C PHE A 240 24.00 -6.00 26.38
N ASP A 241 25.31 -6.19 26.53
CA ASP A 241 26.05 -5.74 27.71
C ASP A 241 26.42 -4.26 27.73
N ARG A 242 26.22 -3.58 26.60
CA ARG A 242 26.45 -2.15 26.46
C ARG A 242 25.52 -1.31 27.35
N ALA A 243 25.94 -0.08 27.63
CA ALA A 243 25.26 0.81 28.56
C ALA A 243 23.86 1.23 28.08
N GLU A 244 23.66 1.29 26.77
CA GLU A 244 22.40 1.62 26.10
C GLU A 244 21.29 0.63 26.49
N TYR A 245 21.63 -0.63 26.80
CA TYR A 245 20.67 -1.67 27.16
C TYR A 245 20.44 -1.82 28.67
N ILE A 246 20.97 -0.94 29.54
CA ILE A 246 20.77 -1.05 30.99
C ILE A 246 19.27 -1.07 31.36
N LYS A 247 18.47 -0.19 30.74
CA LYS A 247 17.01 -0.15 30.97
C LYS A 247 16.32 -1.42 30.46
N TRP A 248 16.70 -1.89 29.28
CA TRP A 248 16.20 -3.14 28.69
C TRP A 248 16.51 -4.34 29.58
N LYS A 249 17.74 -4.48 30.06
CA LYS A 249 18.15 -5.53 31.01
C LYS A 249 17.35 -5.46 32.31
N SER A 250 17.23 -4.26 32.89
CA SER A 250 16.39 -4.06 34.07
C SER A 250 14.92 -4.44 33.85
N PHE A 251 14.38 -4.20 32.65
CA PHE A 251 13.03 -4.65 32.29
C PHE A 251 12.95 -6.17 32.19
N ARG A 252 13.91 -6.84 31.54
CA ARG A 252 13.92 -8.31 31.43
C ARG A 252 14.03 -9.04 32.76
N GLU A 253 14.61 -8.42 33.78
CA GLU A 253 14.68 -8.95 35.14
C GLU A 253 13.35 -8.81 35.90
N THR A 254 12.37 -8.06 35.38
CA THR A 254 11.05 -7.95 36.03
C THR A 254 10.20 -9.18 35.76
N ASP A 255 9.39 -9.54 36.74
CA ASP A 255 8.51 -10.70 36.69
C ASP A 255 7.42 -10.59 35.60
N ASP A 256 6.92 -9.37 35.36
CA ASP A 256 5.89 -9.08 34.36
C ASP A 256 6.41 -9.24 32.92
N SER A 257 7.74 -9.14 32.71
CA SER A 257 8.33 -9.19 31.36
C SER A 257 8.06 -10.49 30.61
N ARG A 258 7.71 -11.56 31.35
CA ARG A 258 7.33 -12.87 30.80
C ARG A 258 6.12 -12.82 29.86
N TYR A 259 5.27 -11.80 30.00
CA TYR A 259 4.08 -11.62 29.15
C TYR A 259 4.38 -10.87 27.85
N ILE A 260 5.60 -10.38 27.65
CA ILE A 260 5.99 -9.68 26.42
C ILE A 260 6.74 -10.63 25.49
N GLY A 261 6.24 -10.77 24.26
CA GLY A 261 6.93 -11.40 23.14
C GLY A 261 7.29 -10.36 22.09
N LEU A 262 8.58 -10.25 21.74
CA LEU A 262 9.02 -9.44 20.60
C LEU A 262 9.49 -10.38 19.49
N VAL A 263 8.86 -10.28 18.31
CA VAL A 263 9.20 -11.09 17.15
C VAL A 263 10.02 -10.32 16.12
N MET A 264 10.93 -11.03 15.46
CA MET A 264 11.80 -10.52 14.40
C MET A 264 12.29 -11.71 13.55
N PRO A 265 12.65 -11.52 12.26
CA PRO A 265 12.54 -10.29 11.45
C PRO A 265 11.13 -10.07 10.91
N ARG A 266 10.90 -8.94 10.20
CA ARG A 266 9.68 -8.71 9.40
C ARG A 266 9.51 -9.79 8.31
N VAL A 267 8.29 -9.98 7.84
CA VAL A 267 7.93 -10.97 6.80
C VAL A 267 7.48 -10.27 5.52
N LEU A 268 7.62 -10.93 4.37
CA LEU A 268 7.13 -10.37 3.12
C LEU A 268 5.60 -10.33 3.14
N GLY A 269 5.01 -9.16 2.89
CA GLY A 269 3.55 -8.96 2.92
C GLY A 269 2.88 -9.25 1.58
N ARG A 270 3.60 -9.09 0.47
CA ARG A 270 3.17 -9.53 -0.86
C ARG A 270 4.35 -9.73 -1.80
N LEU A 271 4.11 -10.50 -2.86
CA LEU A 271 5.00 -10.53 -4.01
C LEU A 271 4.88 -9.23 -4.84
N PRO A 272 5.99 -8.75 -5.42
CA PRO A 272 5.98 -7.63 -6.37
C PRO A 272 5.08 -7.89 -7.56
N TYR A 273 4.44 -6.86 -8.10
CA TYR A 273 3.61 -6.99 -9.29
C TYR A 273 4.46 -7.19 -10.53
N GLY A 274 4.00 -8.07 -11.41
CA GLY A 274 4.70 -8.40 -12.64
C GLY A 274 4.00 -9.50 -13.42
N PRO A 275 4.31 -9.65 -14.72
CA PRO A 275 3.69 -10.65 -15.58
C PRO A 275 3.98 -12.09 -15.13
N ASP A 276 5.16 -12.32 -14.54
CA ASP A 276 5.59 -13.64 -14.07
C ASP A 276 5.11 -13.96 -12.64
N THR A 277 4.64 -12.96 -11.89
CA THR A 277 4.22 -13.08 -10.49
C THR A 277 2.72 -12.83 -10.35
N VAL A 278 2.33 -11.59 -10.10
CA VAL A 278 0.94 -11.16 -9.92
C VAL A 278 0.61 -10.16 -11.03
N PRO A 279 -0.07 -10.59 -12.12
CA PRO A 279 -0.39 -9.71 -13.23
C PRO A 279 -1.58 -8.81 -12.89
N VAL A 280 -1.52 -7.56 -13.36
CA VAL A 280 -2.64 -6.61 -13.31
C VAL A 280 -3.47 -6.77 -14.59
N ARG A 281 -4.81 -6.67 -14.48
CA ARG A 281 -5.71 -6.90 -15.61
C ARG A 281 -5.78 -5.73 -16.60
N SER A 282 -5.61 -4.51 -16.11
CA SER A 282 -5.91 -3.29 -16.88
C SER A 282 -4.76 -2.80 -17.75
N PHE A 283 -3.52 -2.98 -17.29
CA PHE A 283 -2.30 -2.55 -17.99
C PHE A 283 -1.12 -3.42 -17.56
N ASN A 284 -0.03 -3.39 -18.33
CA ASN A 284 1.16 -4.19 -18.02
C ASN A 284 2.01 -3.50 -16.94
N TYR A 285 1.64 -3.71 -15.68
CA TYR A 285 2.39 -3.20 -14.54
C TYR A 285 3.57 -4.12 -14.18
N VAL A 286 4.77 -3.55 -14.16
CA VAL A 286 5.99 -4.21 -13.67
C VAL A 286 6.56 -3.34 -12.58
N GLU A 287 6.47 -3.80 -11.34
CA GLU A 287 6.93 -3.05 -10.19
C GLU A 287 8.45 -3.09 -10.06
N GLU A 288 9.09 -1.92 -9.96
CA GLU A 288 10.54 -1.81 -9.93
C GLU A 288 11.12 -2.00 -8.51
N VAL A 289 11.06 -3.22 -7.99
CA VAL A 289 11.68 -3.59 -6.71
C VAL A 289 13.10 -4.16 -6.83
N LYS A 290 13.57 -4.40 -8.05
CA LYS A 290 14.86 -5.07 -8.28
C LYS A 290 16.00 -4.11 -7.93
N GLY A 291 16.80 -4.44 -6.92
CA GLY A 291 17.95 -3.65 -6.52
C GLY A 291 18.50 -4.07 -5.16
N PRO A 292 19.54 -3.38 -4.67
CA PRO A 292 20.04 -3.53 -3.30
C PRO A 292 19.11 -2.90 -2.25
N ASP A 293 18.13 -2.12 -2.70
CA ASP A 293 17.20 -1.42 -1.84
C ASP A 293 16.04 -2.35 -1.43
N HIS A 294 16.12 -2.84 -0.20
CA HIS A 294 15.14 -3.75 0.36
C HIS A 294 13.86 -3.05 0.81
N ASP A 295 13.84 -1.72 0.93
CA ASP A 295 12.69 -0.97 1.44
C ASP A 295 11.56 -0.84 0.40
N LYS A 296 11.88 -1.11 -0.88
CA LYS A 296 10.87 -1.20 -1.94
C LYS A 296 9.95 -2.41 -1.79
N TYR A 297 10.38 -3.45 -1.08
CA TYR A 297 9.52 -4.58 -0.79
C TYR A 297 8.53 -4.22 0.32
N LEU A 298 7.31 -4.73 0.19
CA LEU A 298 6.32 -4.54 1.23
C LEU A 298 6.57 -5.52 2.39
N TRP A 299 7.21 -5.03 3.44
CA TRP A 299 7.46 -5.80 4.67
C TRP A 299 6.30 -5.64 5.65
N ALA A 300 5.67 -6.75 6.01
CA ALA A 300 4.65 -6.81 7.04
C ALA A 300 5.24 -7.19 8.41
N ASN A 301 4.57 -6.77 9.47
CA ASN A 301 4.97 -7.10 10.83
C ASN A 301 4.84 -8.61 11.08
N ALA A 302 5.89 -9.24 11.59
CA ALA A 302 5.91 -10.67 11.89
C ALA A 302 4.98 -11.06 13.05
N SER A 303 4.50 -10.11 13.84
CA SER A 303 3.53 -10.37 14.92
C SER A 303 2.25 -11.01 14.37
N PHE A 304 1.79 -10.60 13.19
CA PHE A 304 0.64 -11.20 12.51
C PHE A 304 0.88 -12.65 12.06
N ALA A 305 2.09 -12.94 11.56
CA ALA A 305 2.47 -14.29 11.19
C ALA A 305 2.58 -15.21 12.42
N PHE A 306 3.12 -14.68 13.53
CA PHE A 306 3.14 -15.39 14.81
C PHE A 306 1.73 -15.64 15.35
N ALA A 307 0.86 -14.64 15.28
CA ALA A 307 -0.55 -14.78 15.66
C ALA A 307 -1.27 -15.87 14.84
N SER A 308 -0.99 -15.98 13.54
CA SER A 308 -1.52 -17.05 12.69
C SER A 308 -1.10 -18.43 13.19
N ASN A 309 0.14 -18.59 13.68
CA ASN A 309 0.59 -19.84 14.30
C ASN A 309 -0.12 -20.12 15.64
N MET A 310 -0.37 -19.08 16.45
CA MET A 310 -1.14 -19.22 17.70
C MET A 310 -2.56 -19.71 17.42
N VAL A 311 -3.25 -19.06 16.48
CA VAL A 311 -4.60 -19.44 16.04
C VAL A 311 -4.60 -20.87 15.49
N ARG A 312 -3.65 -21.23 14.64
CA ARG A 312 -3.53 -22.59 14.10
C ARG A 312 -3.32 -23.64 15.20
N SER A 313 -2.47 -23.34 16.20
CA SER A 313 -2.28 -24.24 17.33
C SER A 313 -3.56 -24.42 18.14
N PHE A 314 -4.30 -23.34 18.37
CA PHE A 314 -5.59 -23.39 19.08
C PHE A 314 -6.63 -24.20 18.31
N ILE A 315 -6.78 -23.97 17.01
CA ILE A 315 -7.73 -24.72 16.17
C ILE A 315 -7.42 -26.23 16.18
N ASN A 316 -6.14 -26.61 16.10
CA ASN A 316 -5.76 -28.01 16.02
C ASN A 316 -5.80 -28.75 17.36
N ASN A 317 -5.46 -28.07 18.46
CA ASN A 317 -5.23 -28.72 19.75
C ASN A 317 -6.15 -28.23 20.87
N GLY A 318 -6.91 -27.15 20.67
CA GLY A 318 -7.62 -26.41 21.72
C GLY A 318 -6.71 -25.53 22.59
N TRP A 319 -5.39 -25.54 22.35
CA TRP A 319 -4.39 -24.84 23.16
C TRP A 319 -3.28 -24.24 22.30
N CYS A 320 -2.74 -23.10 22.72
CA CYS A 320 -1.62 -22.40 22.06
C CYS A 320 -0.24 -22.95 22.47
N VAL A 321 -0.04 -24.27 22.40
CA VAL A 321 1.21 -24.93 22.84
C VAL A 321 2.20 -25.20 21.69
N GLN A 322 1.70 -25.41 20.47
CA GLN A 322 2.49 -25.76 19.29
C GLN A 322 2.70 -24.53 18.40
N ILE A 323 3.46 -23.57 18.91
CA ILE A 323 3.70 -22.26 18.28
C ILE A 323 5.17 -22.04 17.92
N ARG A 324 6.03 -23.04 18.12
CA ARG A 324 7.49 -22.96 17.93
C ARG A 324 8.04 -24.20 17.25
N GLY A 325 9.15 -24.02 16.53
CA GLY A 325 9.86 -25.12 15.87
C GLY A 325 9.31 -25.43 14.46
N PRO A 326 10.17 -25.80 13.49
CA PRO A 326 9.75 -25.97 12.09
C PRO A 326 8.67 -27.03 11.88
N GLN A 327 8.72 -28.12 12.63
CA GLN A 327 7.75 -29.23 12.53
C GLN A 327 6.71 -29.24 13.66
N ALA A 328 6.83 -28.33 14.63
CA ALA A 328 6.02 -28.29 15.84
C ALA A 328 5.06 -27.09 15.86
N GLY A 329 4.56 -26.70 14.68
CA GLY A 329 3.54 -25.66 14.51
C GLY A 329 4.07 -24.22 14.45
N GLY A 330 5.39 -24.00 14.50
CA GLY A 330 6.02 -22.69 14.35
C GLY A 330 6.38 -22.30 12.91
N ALA A 331 6.22 -23.19 11.92
CA ALA A 331 6.52 -22.87 10.53
C ALA A 331 5.47 -21.91 9.95
N VAL A 332 5.95 -20.77 9.45
CA VAL A 332 5.16 -19.86 8.62
C VAL A 332 5.25 -20.35 7.19
N GLN A 333 4.12 -20.80 6.65
CA GLN A 333 3.98 -21.28 5.27
C GLN A 333 3.29 -20.22 4.43
N ASP A 334 3.49 -20.30 3.13
CA ASP A 334 2.91 -19.40 2.13
C ASP A 334 3.22 -17.93 2.46
N LEU A 335 4.52 -17.61 2.41
CA LEU A 335 5.07 -16.25 2.49
C LEU A 335 5.16 -15.60 1.11
#